data_AF-A0AAI8UZR5-F1
#
_entry.id   AF-A0AAI8UZR5-F1
#
_cell.length_a   1.000
_cell.length_b   1.000
_cell.length_c   1.000
_cell.angle_alpha   90.00
_cell.angle_beta   90.00
_cell.angle_gamma   90.00
#
_symmetry.space_group_name_H-M   'P 1'
#
loop_
_entity.id
_entity.type
_entity.pdbx_description
1 polymer ?
#
loop_
_entity_poly.entity_id
_entity_poly.type
_entity_poly.pdbx_seq_one_letter_code
_entity_poly.pdbx_strand_id
1 'polypeptide(L)'
;MALQQSFPSVMVPRHGALPALEQVGERLLIAANGVFLEIVRPWLRVVRRLGEFQHQTAIPYGDATEVTELRCGRVPPALIGEFTDMARAAYPNETGAFVVWNARTQQFRLVPLRILAQGTGHLKYDRPRLGADDVLVVDCHSHGRYPAFFSATDDADDRHDVKFAFVIGNCNAAVPSLALRLCAKGIFENVERIPHGWYDAARAEVSA
;
A
#
# COMPACT_ATOMS: atom_id res chain seq x y z
N MET A 1 22.47 20.54 -7.73
CA MET A 1 22.25 20.24 -6.30
C MET A 1 20.78 20.15 -5.88
N ALA A 2 19.78 20.17 -6.79
CA ALA A 2 18.38 19.96 -6.39
C ALA A 2 18.04 18.48 -6.09
N LEU A 3 18.56 17.54 -6.91
CA LEU A 3 18.26 16.11 -6.76
C LEU A 3 18.74 15.55 -5.41
N GLN A 4 19.94 15.92 -4.97
CA GLN A 4 20.47 15.47 -3.67
C GLN A 4 19.63 16.00 -2.49
N GLN A 5 18.95 17.15 -2.64
CA GLN A 5 18.07 17.68 -1.60
C GLN A 5 16.71 16.98 -1.60
N SER A 6 16.18 16.61 -2.77
CA SER A 6 14.86 15.97 -2.89
C SER A 6 14.90 14.45 -2.71
N PHE A 7 16.02 13.81 -3.06
CA PHE A 7 16.22 12.35 -3.04
C PHE A 7 17.70 12.05 -2.73
N PRO A 8 18.14 12.25 -1.47
CA PRO A 8 19.54 12.05 -1.11
C PRO A 8 19.93 10.57 -1.14
N SER A 9 21.22 10.33 -1.34
CA SER A 9 21.87 9.06 -0.95
C SER A 9 22.66 9.29 0.35
N VAL A 10 22.49 8.39 1.32
CA VAL A 10 23.13 8.46 2.64
C VAL A 10 23.90 7.17 2.92
N MET A 11 25.13 7.30 3.41
CA MET A 11 25.94 6.16 3.85
C MET A 11 25.48 5.73 5.24
N VAL A 12 25.21 4.44 5.45
CA VAL A 12 24.81 3.92 6.76
C VAL A 12 26.02 3.92 7.70
N PRO A 13 25.97 4.59 8.87
CA PRO A 13 27.09 4.61 9.79
C PRO A 13 27.48 3.21 10.25
N ARG A 14 28.79 2.89 10.23
CA ARG A 14 29.30 1.63 10.79
C ARG A 14 29.19 1.58 12.32
N HIS A 15 29.30 2.73 12.95
CA HIS A 15 29.16 2.93 14.38
C HIS A 15 28.16 4.06 14.63
N GLY A 16 27.27 3.87 15.60
CA GLY A 16 26.18 4.82 15.89
C GLY A 16 24.93 4.57 15.06
N ALA A 17 23.90 5.39 15.30
CA ALA A 17 22.62 5.27 14.61
C ALA A 17 22.60 6.10 13.32
N LEU A 18 21.96 5.56 12.28
CA LEU A 18 21.58 6.34 11.11
C LEU A 18 20.55 7.42 11.54
N PRO A 19 20.79 8.72 11.27
CA PRO A 19 19.80 9.75 11.55
C PRO A 19 18.49 9.46 10.83
N ALA A 20 17.37 9.58 11.55
CA ALA A 20 16.04 9.37 11.00
C ALA A 20 15.77 10.36 9.86
N LEU A 21 15.02 9.93 8.84
CA LEU A 21 14.45 10.84 7.87
C LEU A 21 13.25 11.54 8.51
N GLU A 22 13.48 12.74 9.05
CA GLU A 22 12.49 13.49 9.85
C GLU A 22 11.30 13.99 9.04
N GLN A 23 11.51 14.29 7.76
CA GLN A 23 10.50 14.84 6.86
C GLN A 23 9.93 13.77 5.94
N VAL A 24 8.70 14.00 5.46
CA VAL A 24 8.12 13.20 4.38
C VAL A 24 9.02 13.28 3.16
N GLY A 25 9.40 12.12 2.64
CA GLY A 25 10.38 12.05 1.58
C GLY A 25 10.90 10.65 1.42
N GLU A 26 12.05 10.55 0.77
CA GLU A 26 12.64 9.28 0.42
C GLU A 26 14.13 9.47 0.13
N ARG A 27 14.91 8.43 0.38
CA ARG A 27 16.35 8.45 0.18
C ARG A 27 16.89 7.06 -0.11
N LEU A 28 18.05 7.01 -0.73
CA LEU A 28 18.84 5.78 -0.82
C LEU A 28 19.72 5.65 0.41
N LEU A 29 19.79 4.44 0.95
CA LEU A 29 20.77 4.07 1.95
C LEU A 29 21.81 3.17 1.30
N ILE A 30 23.07 3.54 1.44
CA ILE A 30 24.21 2.72 1.03
C ILE A 30 24.76 2.06 2.28
N ALA A 31 24.47 0.77 2.44
CA ALA A 31 24.86 -0.06 3.58
C ALA A 31 25.98 -1.03 3.19
N ALA A 32 26.63 -1.66 4.16
CA ALA A 32 27.58 -2.75 3.88
C ALA A 32 26.89 -3.93 3.17
N ASN A 33 25.64 -4.20 3.56
CA ASN A 33 24.82 -5.23 2.97
C ASN A 33 23.98 -4.76 1.76
N GLY A 34 24.31 -3.67 1.06
CA GLY A 34 23.65 -3.34 -0.22
C GLY A 34 23.03 -1.95 -0.28
N VAL A 35 22.18 -1.74 -1.28
CA VAL A 35 21.46 -0.49 -1.49
C VAL A 35 20.02 -0.66 -1.08
N PHE A 36 19.50 0.28 -0.28
CA PHE A 36 18.13 0.26 0.21
C PHE A 36 17.40 1.55 -0.18
N LEU A 37 16.09 1.45 -0.36
CA LEU A 37 15.17 2.57 -0.46
C LEU A 37 14.47 2.77 0.88
N GLU A 38 14.63 3.94 1.49
CA GLU A 38 13.83 4.37 2.63
C GLU A 38 12.79 5.38 2.15
N ILE A 39 11.52 5.13 2.46
CA ILE A 39 10.39 6.01 2.16
C ILE A 39 9.70 6.37 3.46
N VAL A 40 9.50 7.67 3.69
CA VAL A 40 8.71 8.20 4.80
C VAL A 40 7.51 8.95 4.24
N ARG A 41 6.33 8.58 4.69
CA ARG A 41 5.03 9.23 4.48
C ARG A 41 4.41 9.55 5.84
N PRO A 42 3.39 10.42 5.93
CA PRO A 42 2.73 10.72 7.20
C PRO A 42 2.23 9.45 7.94
N TRP A 43 1.84 8.42 7.19
CA TRP A 43 1.26 7.19 7.72
C TRP A 43 2.20 5.99 7.77
N LEU A 44 3.39 6.05 7.13
CA LEU A 44 4.27 4.89 6.94
C LEU A 44 5.74 5.29 6.93
N ARG A 45 6.59 4.46 7.52
CA ARG A 45 8.01 4.36 7.15
C ARG A 45 8.26 2.95 6.61
N VAL A 46 8.87 2.86 5.42
CA VAL A 46 9.25 1.58 4.81
C VAL A 46 10.70 1.63 4.35
N VAL A 47 11.45 0.56 4.60
CA VAL A 47 12.82 0.35 4.13
C VAL A 47 12.89 -0.98 3.41
N ARG A 48 13.36 -1.01 2.16
CA ARG A 48 13.52 -2.23 1.37
C ARG A 48 14.85 -2.26 0.63
N ARG A 49 15.41 -3.46 0.49
CA ARG A 49 16.66 -3.70 -0.22
C ARG A 49 16.39 -3.71 -1.72
N LEU A 50 17.05 -2.84 -2.46
CA LEU A 50 16.97 -2.78 -3.92
C LEU A 50 17.93 -3.74 -4.60
N GLY A 51 19.07 -4.02 -3.95
CA GLY A 51 20.06 -4.92 -4.50
C GLY A 51 21.25 -5.12 -3.58
N GLU A 52 21.92 -6.25 -3.77
CA GLU A 52 23.19 -6.58 -3.14
C GLU A 52 24.36 -6.17 -4.05
N PHE A 53 25.54 -6.01 -3.47
CA PHE A 53 26.75 -5.84 -4.25
C PHE A 53 27.21 -7.18 -4.82
N GLN A 54 27.49 -7.22 -6.11
CA GLN A 54 27.94 -8.43 -6.80
C GLN A 54 29.39 -8.81 -6.45
N HIS A 55 30.18 -7.87 -5.94
CA HIS A 55 31.58 -8.07 -5.61
C HIS A 55 31.83 -7.91 -4.12
N GLN A 56 32.58 -8.84 -3.55
CA GLN A 56 33.01 -8.81 -2.15
C GLN A 56 34.14 -7.79 -1.97
N THR A 57 33.78 -6.51 -1.89
CA THR A 57 34.68 -5.43 -1.48
C THR A 57 34.39 -5.03 -0.04
N ALA A 58 35.40 -4.56 0.68
CA ALA A 58 35.23 -4.05 2.03
C ALA A 58 34.48 -2.70 1.99
N ILE A 59 33.17 -2.74 2.20
CA ILE A 59 32.33 -1.54 2.30
C ILE A 59 32.39 -1.04 3.75
N PRO A 60 32.89 0.17 4.02
CA PRO A 60 33.14 0.66 5.38
C PRO A 60 31.89 1.21 6.09
N TYR A 61 30.70 0.78 5.67
CA TYR A 61 29.41 1.23 6.21
C TYR A 61 28.83 0.20 7.19
N GLY A 62 27.77 0.57 7.89
CA GLY A 62 26.97 -0.36 8.69
C GLY A 62 25.94 -1.12 7.85
N ASP A 63 25.29 -2.11 8.45
CA ASP A 63 24.18 -2.83 7.83
C ASP A 63 22.87 -2.06 7.96
N ALA A 64 21.99 -2.24 6.96
CA ALA A 64 20.60 -1.79 7.03
C ALA A 64 19.65 -3.00 7.13
N THR A 65 18.48 -2.77 7.71
CA THR A 65 17.43 -3.77 7.87
C THR A 65 16.16 -3.28 7.19
N GLU A 66 15.42 -4.20 6.59
CA GLU A 66 14.11 -3.90 6.04
C GLU A 66 13.10 -3.64 7.15
N VAL A 67 12.23 -2.65 6.95
CA VAL A 67 11.33 -2.15 8.00
C VAL A 67 9.99 -1.79 7.39
N THR A 68 8.90 -2.09 8.10
CA THR A 68 7.57 -1.54 7.83
C THR A 68 6.97 -1.03 9.13
N GLU A 69 6.84 0.29 9.26
CA GLU A 69 6.30 0.96 10.44
C GLU A 69 5.06 1.76 10.07
N LEU A 70 3.90 1.31 10.50
CA LEU A 70 2.63 2.04 10.32
C LEU A 70 2.46 3.09 11.42
N ARG A 71 2.36 4.35 11.02
CA ARG A 71 2.13 5.52 11.89
C ARG A 71 0.65 5.88 12.02
N CYS A 72 -0.18 5.44 11.07
CA CYS A 72 -1.63 5.64 11.10
C CYS A 72 -2.38 4.67 12.03
N GLY A 73 -1.67 3.73 12.68
CA GLY A 73 -2.31 2.63 13.39
C GLY A 73 -2.94 1.61 12.43
N ARG A 74 -3.88 0.82 12.94
CA ARG A 74 -4.56 -0.24 12.17
C ARG A 74 -5.74 0.34 11.40
N VAL A 75 -5.85 0.02 10.12
CA VAL A 75 -7.05 0.31 9.34
C VAL A 75 -8.25 -0.42 9.98
N PRO A 76 -9.34 0.30 10.30
CA PRO A 76 -10.53 -0.31 10.91
C PRO A 76 -11.16 -1.37 9.98
N PRO A 77 -11.41 -2.59 10.48
CA PRO A 77 -12.06 -3.63 9.68
C PRO A 77 -13.44 -3.23 9.14
N ALA A 78 -14.18 -2.37 9.84
CA ALA A 78 -15.47 -1.87 9.40
C ALA A 78 -15.41 -1.20 8.01
N LEU A 79 -14.33 -0.47 7.70
CA LEU A 79 -14.16 0.16 6.38
C LEU A 79 -13.96 -0.87 5.26
N ILE A 80 -13.42 -2.05 5.59
CA ILE A 80 -13.30 -3.17 4.65
C ILE A 80 -14.66 -3.84 4.45
N GLY A 81 -15.47 -3.94 5.51
CA GLY A 81 -16.86 -4.37 5.42
C GLY A 81 -17.69 -3.43 4.54
N GLU A 82 -17.61 -2.11 4.78
CA GLU A 82 -18.29 -1.09 3.96
C GLU A 82 -17.88 -1.19 2.47
N PHE A 83 -16.58 -1.36 2.19
CA PHE A 83 -16.13 -1.58 0.82
C PHE A 83 -16.64 -2.90 0.22
N THR A 84 -16.75 -3.95 1.03
CA THR A 84 -17.30 -5.24 0.60
C THR A 84 -18.77 -5.12 0.20
N ASP A 85 -19.55 -4.37 0.97
CA ASP A 85 -20.96 -4.10 0.64
C ASP A 85 -21.08 -3.28 -0.66
N MET A 86 -20.18 -2.31 -0.88
CA MET A 86 -20.10 -1.61 -2.16
C MET A 86 -19.80 -2.56 -3.32
N ALA A 87 -18.84 -3.48 -3.15
CA ALA A 87 -18.47 -4.46 -4.18
C ALA A 87 -19.61 -5.43 -4.49
N ARG A 88 -20.36 -5.86 -3.47
CA ARG A 88 -21.58 -6.67 -3.62
C ARG A 88 -22.68 -5.93 -4.37
N ALA A 89 -22.92 -4.67 -4.02
CA ALA A 89 -23.94 -3.85 -4.68
C ALA A 89 -23.61 -3.57 -6.15
N ALA A 90 -22.31 -3.49 -6.50
CA ALA A 90 -21.85 -3.25 -7.87
C ALA A 90 -21.81 -4.53 -8.74
N TYR A 91 -21.90 -5.72 -8.14
CA TYR A 91 -21.85 -7.00 -8.85
C TYR A 91 -22.90 -7.05 -9.99
N PRO A 92 -22.54 -7.52 -11.20
CA PRO A 92 -21.30 -8.22 -11.56
C PRO A 92 -20.13 -7.33 -11.97
N ASN A 93 -20.26 -6.01 -11.92
CA ASN A 93 -19.23 -5.07 -12.32
C ASN A 93 -18.21 -4.83 -11.19
N GLU A 94 -17.07 -4.28 -11.57
CA GLU A 94 -16.04 -3.79 -10.65
C GLU A 94 -16.43 -2.43 -10.06
N THR A 95 -15.93 -2.14 -8.86
CA THR A 95 -16.03 -0.81 -8.21
C THR A 95 -14.74 -0.54 -7.44
N GLY A 96 -14.55 0.69 -6.95
CA GLY A 96 -13.38 1.05 -6.18
C GLY A 96 -13.63 2.12 -5.13
N ALA A 97 -12.77 2.13 -4.11
CA ALA A 97 -12.80 3.07 -3.00
C ALA A 97 -11.39 3.28 -2.44
N PHE A 98 -11.13 4.43 -1.86
CA PHE A 98 -9.92 4.67 -1.09
C PHE A 98 -10.21 4.60 0.41
N VAL A 99 -9.36 3.92 1.17
CA VAL A 99 -9.23 4.14 2.60
C VAL A 99 -8.23 5.26 2.82
N VAL A 100 -8.73 6.38 3.31
CA VAL A 100 -7.97 7.60 3.56
C VAL A 100 -7.78 7.79 5.05
N TRP A 101 -6.58 8.18 5.46
CA TRP A 101 -6.26 8.58 6.82
C TRP A 101 -5.98 10.08 6.87
N ASN A 102 -6.56 10.78 7.84
CA ASN A 102 -6.29 12.19 8.05
C ASN A 102 -5.19 12.36 9.10
N ALA A 103 -4.06 12.97 8.74
CA ALA A 103 -2.90 13.12 9.60
C ALA A 103 -3.12 14.07 10.78
N ARG A 104 -4.10 14.97 10.69
CA ARG A 104 -4.44 15.92 11.75
C ARG A 104 -5.41 15.32 12.76
N THR A 105 -6.50 14.71 12.30
CA THR A 105 -7.53 14.12 13.18
C THR A 105 -7.22 12.69 13.58
N GLN A 106 -6.26 12.04 12.91
CA GLN A 106 -5.90 10.64 13.06
C GLN A 106 -7.04 9.66 12.78
N GLN A 107 -8.02 10.07 11.97
CA GLN A 107 -9.19 9.27 11.63
C GLN A 107 -9.08 8.65 10.24
N PHE A 108 -9.59 7.43 10.12
CA PHE A 108 -9.80 6.77 8.82
C PHE A 108 -11.21 7.01 8.31
N ARG A 109 -11.35 7.02 6.98
CA ARG A 109 -12.65 6.96 6.31
C ARG A 109 -12.54 6.26 4.95
N LEU A 110 -13.66 5.71 4.50
CA LEU A 110 -13.80 5.21 3.13
C LEU A 110 -14.24 6.36 2.21
N VAL A 111 -13.63 6.47 1.03
CA VAL A 111 -13.96 7.44 -0.01
C VAL A 111 -14.28 6.67 -1.29
N PRO A 112 -15.56 6.51 -1.64
CA PRO A 112 -15.96 5.90 -2.91
C PRO A 112 -15.36 6.63 -4.11
N LEU A 113 -14.86 5.88 -5.10
CA LEU A 113 -14.29 6.47 -6.30
C LEU A 113 -15.39 6.86 -7.29
N ARG A 114 -15.17 7.96 -8.01
CA ARG A 114 -16.03 8.33 -9.12
C ARG A 114 -15.68 7.45 -10.33
N ILE A 115 -16.57 6.51 -10.64
CA ILE A 115 -16.39 5.61 -11.76
C ILE A 115 -16.61 6.35 -13.09
N LEU A 116 -15.64 6.24 -14.00
CA LEU A 116 -15.69 6.77 -15.36
C LEU A 116 -16.13 5.70 -16.36
N ALA A 117 -15.66 4.47 -16.17
CA ALA A 117 -16.11 3.28 -16.91
C ALA A 117 -15.88 2.04 -16.04
N GLN A 118 -16.79 1.07 -16.10
CA GLN A 118 -16.64 -0.21 -15.40
C GLN A 118 -17.25 -1.34 -16.21
N GLY A 119 -16.72 -2.54 -16.02
CA GLY A 119 -17.30 -3.79 -16.48
C GLY A 119 -16.89 -4.93 -15.56
N THR A 120 -16.96 -6.17 -16.04
CA THR A 120 -16.62 -7.36 -15.23
C THR A 120 -15.12 -7.63 -15.10
N GLY A 121 -14.26 -6.84 -15.74
CA GLY A 121 -12.81 -7.06 -15.83
C GLY A 121 -12.04 -5.78 -16.17
N HIS A 122 -12.66 -4.63 -15.93
CA HIS A 122 -12.02 -3.33 -16.09
C HIS A 122 -12.72 -2.29 -15.22
N LEU A 123 -11.91 -1.42 -14.64
CA LEU A 123 -12.35 -0.29 -13.86
C LEU A 123 -11.52 0.94 -14.26
N LYS A 124 -12.20 2.02 -14.65
CA LYS A 124 -11.62 3.34 -14.84
C LYS A 124 -12.33 4.30 -13.92
N TYR A 125 -11.58 5.02 -13.12
CA TYR A 125 -12.11 5.97 -12.15
C TYR A 125 -11.28 7.25 -12.13
N ASP A 126 -11.90 8.31 -11.63
CA ASP A 126 -11.20 9.55 -11.31
C ASP A 126 -10.57 9.42 -9.92
N ARG A 127 -9.25 9.64 -9.82
CA ARG A 127 -8.54 9.62 -8.53
C ARG A 127 -8.89 10.91 -7.78
N PRO A 128 -9.62 10.83 -6.64
CA PRO A 128 -10.08 12.03 -5.94
C PRO A 128 -8.89 12.85 -5.45
N ARG A 129 -9.01 14.18 -5.56
CA ARG A 129 -8.09 15.09 -4.88
C ARG A 129 -8.35 15.02 -3.39
N LEU A 130 -7.36 14.55 -2.64
CA LEU A 130 -7.42 14.49 -1.19
C LEU A 130 -7.12 15.87 -0.57
N GLY A 131 -7.67 16.12 0.62
CA GLY A 131 -7.34 17.32 1.40
C GLY A 131 -5.86 17.35 1.80
N ALA A 132 -5.36 18.49 2.24
CA ALA A 132 -3.94 18.66 2.56
C ALA A 132 -3.43 17.72 3.67
N ASP A 133 -4.29 17.36 4.62
CA ASP A 133 -3.96 16.43 5.71
C ASP A 133 -4.37 14.98 5.39
N ASP A 134 -5.02 14.73 4.27
CA ASP A 134 -5.52 13.41 3.90
C ASP A 134 -4.49 12.64 3.08
N VAL A 135 -4.24 11.40 3.47
CA VAL A 135 -3.33 10.49 2.76
C VAL A 135 -4.05 9.19 2.40
N LEU A 136 -3.82 8.74 1.17
CA LEU A 136 -4.21 7.41 0.73
C LEU A 136 -3.42 6.36 1.50
N VAL A 137 -4.12 5.43 2.16
CA VAL A 137 -3.52 4.29 2.87
C VAL A 137 -3.80 3.00 2.12
N VAL A 138 -5.06 2.77 1.73
CA VAL A 138 -5.45 1.57 0.96
C VAL A 138 -6.23 2.01 -0.28
N ASP A 139 -5.80 1.55 -1.45
CA ASP A 139 -6.59 1.63 -2.68
C ASP A 139 -7.29 0.29 -2.88
N CYS A 140 -8.62 0.33 -2.87
CA CYS A 140 -9.46 -0.84 -2.95
C CYS A 140 -10.15 -0.91 -4.32
N HIS A 141 -10.10 -2.06 -4.98
CA HIS A 141 -10.97 -2.34 -6.12
C HIS A 141 -11.54 -3.76 -6.05
N SER A 142 -12.61 -4.02 -6.81
CA SER A 142 -13.24 -5.34 -6.86
C SER A 142 -13.09 -5.99 -8.22
N HIS A 143 -13.19 -7.33 -8.27
CA HIS A 143 -13.12 -8.16 -9.49
C HIS A 143 -14.47 -8.81 -9.85
N GLY A 144 -15.58 -8.30 -9.29
CA GLY A 144 -16.92 -8.84 -9.54
C GLY A 144 -16.99 -10.36 -9.27
N ARG A 145 -17.13 -11.17 -10.33
CA ARG A 145 -17.23 -12.64 -10.24
C ARG A 145 -15.89 -13.38 -10.17
N TYR A 146 -14.77 -12.71 -10.45
CA TYR A 146 -13.45 -13.34 -10.55
C TYR A 146 -12.73 -13.33 -9.20
N PRO A 147 -11.76 -14.24 -8.95
CA PRO A 147 -10.98 -14.21 -7.73
C PRO A 147 -10.15 -12.92 -7.61
N ALA A 148 -9.78 -12.59 -6.37
CA ALA A 148 -8.88 -11.48 -6.08
C ALA A 148 -7.44 -11.86 -6.46
N PHE A 149 -6.82 -11.04 -7.30
CA PHE A 149 -5.41 -11.12 -7.67
C PHE A 149 -4.96 -9.74 -8.16
N PHE A 150 -3.65 -9.54 -8.34
CA PHE A 150 -3.11 -8.36 -9.01
C PHE A 150 -2.62 -8.74 -10.41
N SER A 151 -3.02 -7.96 -11.41
CA SER A 151 -2.64 -8.11 -12.81
C SER A 151 -1.44 -7.23 -13.17
N ALA A 152 -0.88 -7.44 -14.36
CA ALA A 152 0.16 -6.56 -14.90
C ALA A 152 -0.32 -5.11 -15.11
N THR A 153 -1.63 -4.89 -15.31
CA THR A 153 -2.21 -3.54 -15.36
C THR A 153 -2.13 -2.88 -13.98
N ASP A 154 -2.46 -3.62 -12.92
CA ASP A 154 -2.34 -3.13 -11.55
C ASP A 154 -0.88 -2.80 -11.19
N ASP A 155 0.07 -3.65 -11.61
CA ASP A 155 1.50 -3.38 -11.45
C ASP A 155 1.90 -2.07 -12.15
N ALA A 156 1.43 -1.87 -13.38
CA ALA A 156 1.73 -0.67 -14.15
C ALA A 156 1.14 0.60 -13.49
N ASP A 157 -0.06 0.51 -12.92
CA ASP A 157 -0.74 1.62 -12.26
C ASP A 157 -0.13 1.92 -10.87
N ASP A 158 0.34 0.90 -10.15
CA ASP A 158 0.86 1.03 -8.78
C ASP A 158 2.36 1.32 -8.70
N ARG A 159 3.11 1.22 -9.81
CA ARG A 159 4.59 1.29 -9.83
C ARG A 159 5.20 2.57 -9.24
N HIS A 160 4.43 3.64 -9.12
CA HIS A 160 4.91 4.91 -8.55
C HIS A 160 4.30 5.23 -7.18
N ASP A 161 3.30 4.46 -6.75
CA ASP A 161 2.55 4.72 -5.54
C ASP A 161 3.22 4.13 -4.30
N VAL A 162 2.84 4.69 -3.15
CA VAL A 162 3.20 4.21 -1.81
C VAL A 162 1.91 4.06 -1.02
N LYS A 163 1.35 2.85 -1.05
CA LYS A 163 0.03 2.50 -0.51
C LYS A 163 -0.05 1.00 -0.27
N PHE A 164 -1.08 0.57 0.44
CA PHE A 164 -1.60 -0.78 0.26
C PHE A 164 -2.55 -0.79 -0.94
N ALA A 165 -2.48 -1.85 -1.75
CA ALA A 165 -3.51 -2.16 -2.73
C ALA A 165 -4.30 -3.37 -2.23
N PHE A 166 -5.62 -3.30 -2.30
CA PHE A 166 -6.53 -4.33 -1.80
C PHE A 166 -7.55 -4.70 -2.88
N VAL A 167 -7.71 -6.00 -3.12
CA VAL A 167 -8.65 -6.53 -4.10
C VAL A 167 -9.63 -7.46 -3.41
N ILE A 168 -10.92 -7.25 -3.69
CA ILE A 168 -11.98 -8.19 -3.36
C ILE A 168 -12.50 -8.86 -4.63
N GLY A 169 -12.51 -10.18 -4.64
CA GLY A 169 -13.03 -11.00 -5.74
C GLY A 169 -14.10 -11.95 -5.26
N ASN A 170 -14.78 -12.62 -6.20
CA ASN A 170 -15.93 -13.47 -5.94
C ASN A 170 -16.98 -12.73 -5.08
N CYS A 171 -17.33 -11.50 -5.46
CA CYS A 171 -18.08 -10.56 -4.63
C CYS A 171 -19.50 -11.06 -4.29
N ASN A 172 -20.10 -11.93 -5.10
CA ASN A 172 -21.40 -12.53 -4.82
C ASN A 172 -21.34 -13.73 -3.84
N ALA A 173 -20.14 -14.19 -3.46
CA ALA A 173 -19.97 -15.29 -2.53
C ALA A 173 -20.13 -14.82 -1.07
N ALA A 174 -20.65 -15.71 -0.22
CA ALA A 174 -20.70 -15.47 1.23
C ALA A 174 -19.31 -15.24 1.82
N VAL A 175 -18.31 -15.92 1.26
CA VAL A 175 -16.89 -15.75 1.58
C VAL A 175 -16.18 -15.27 0.31
N PRO A 176 -15.87 -13.97 0.19
CA PRO A 176 -15.12 -13.46 -0.96
C PRO A 176 -13.65 -13.88 -0.89
N SER A 177 -12.98 -13.89 -2.04
CA SER A 177 -11.51 -13.98 -2.07
C SER A 177 -10.90 -12.60 -1.86
N LEU A 178 -9.80 -12.51 -1.12
CA LEU A 178 -9.14 -11.26 -0.78
C LEU A 178 -7.66 -11.31 -1.18
N ALA A 179 -7.14 -10.22 -1.73
CA ALA A 179 -5.71 -10.03 -1.97
C ALA A 179 -5.28 -8.65 -1.43
N LEU A 180 -4.09 -8.58 -0.84
CA LEU A 180 -3.51 -7.36 -0.28
C LEU A 180 -2.03 -7.33 -0.62
N ARG A 181 -1.52 -6.18 -1.02
CA ARG A 181 -0.08 -5.97 -1.18
C ARG A 181 0.34 -4.59 -0.70
N LEU A 182 1.59 -4.48 -0.27
CA LEU A 182 2.27 -3.19 -0.12
C LEU A 182 2.89 -2.80 -1.47
N CYS A 183 2.57 -1.60 -1.94
CA CYS A 183 3.23 -0.96 -3.06
C CYS A 183 4.21 0.08 -2.51
N ALA A 184 5.49 -0.02 -2.88
CA ALA A 184 6.53 0.92 -2.48
C ALA A 184 7.42 1.25 -3.69
N LYS A 185 6.90 2.05 -4.62
CA LYS A 185 7.62 2.53 -5.82
C LYS A 185 8.25 1.41 -6.66
N GLY A 186 7.42 0.50 -7.16
CA GLY A 186 7.84 -0.61 -8.03
C GLY A 186 8.26 -1.87 -7.26
N ILE A 187 8.34 -1.78 -5.93
CA ILE A 187 8.39 -2.95 -5.04
C ILE A 187 6.95 -3.33 -4.71
N PHE A 188 6.59 -4.58 -5.01
CA PHE A 188 5.27 -5.15 -4.73
C PHE A 188 5.39 -6.36 -3.81
N GLU A 189 4.86 -6.23 -2.61
CA GLU A 189 4.91 -7.28 -1.59
C GLU A 189 3.53 -7.78 -1.27
N ASN A 190 3.20 -8.97 -1.78
CA ASN A 190 1.95 -9.63 -1.47
C ASN A 190 1.93 -10.02 0.01
N VAL A 191 0.85 -9.64 0.69
CA VAL A 191 0.62 -10.03 2.08
C VAL A 191 0.05 -11.44 2.09
N GLU A 192 0.84 -12.40 2.58
CA GLU A 192 0.46 -13.81 2.61
C GLU A 192 -0.80 -14.09 3.43
N ARG A 193 -1.00 -13.34 4.53
CA ARG A 193 -2.14 -13.49 5.43
C ARG A 193 -2.84 -12.17 5.67
N ILE A 194 -4.03 -12.03 5.09
CA ILE A 194 -4.94 -10.92 5.35
C ILE A 194 -5.25 -10.84 6.86
N PRO A 195 -5.29 -9.63 7.46
CA PRO A 195 -5.68 -9.48 8.86
C PRO A 195 -7.02 -10.15 9.15
N HIS A 196 -7.11 -10.94 10.22
CA HIS A 196 -8.30 -11.73 10.54
C HIS A 196 -9.58 -10.89 10.61
N GLY A 197 -9.52 -9.71 11.23
CA GLY A 197 -10.68 -8.82 11.31
C GLY A 197 -11.18 -8.33 9.95
N TRP A 198 -10.30 -8.18 8.95
CA TRP A 198 -10.72 -7.81 7.59
C TRP A 198 -11.45 -8.97 6.91
N TYR A 199 -10.95 -10.19 7.11
CA TYR A 199 -11.60 -11.39 6.61
C TYR A 199 -13.00 -11.55 7.22
N ASP A 200 -13.14 -11.36 8.53
CA ASP A 200 -14.44 -11.45 9.21
C ASP A 200 -15.40 -10.36 8.72
N ALA A 201 -14.92 -9.12 8.58
CA ALA A 201 -15.73 -8.00 8.09
C ALA A 201 -16.19 -8.17 6.63
N ALA A 202 -15.44 -8.88 5.79
CA ALA A 202 -15.80 -9.11 4.39
C ALA A 202 -16.80 -10.27 4.19
N ARG A 203 -16.97 -11.14 5.20
CA ARG A 203 -17.93 -12.26 5.11
C ARG A 203 -19.36 -11.73 5.24
N ALA A 204 -20.27 -12.28 4.44
CA ALA A 204 -21.69 -12.08 4.70
C ALA A 204 -22.07 -12.86 5.97
N GLU A 205 -22.90 -12.27 6.84
CA GLU A 205 -23.62 -13.06 7.83
C GLU A 205 -24.51 -14.06 7.07
N VAL A 206 -24.26 -15.34 7.28
CA VAL A 206 -25.22 -16.37 6.89
C VAL A 206 -26.32 -16.30 7.94
N SER A 207 -27.43 -15.63 7.62
CA SER A 207 -28.65 -15.83 8.40
C SER A 207 -28.99 -17.31 8.31
N ALA A 208 -28.96 -17.98 9.46
CA ALA A 208 -29.38 -19.38 9.62
C ALA A 208 -30.89 -19.52 9.39
#